data_AF-A0A7H0GRD4-F1
#
_entry.id   AF-A0A7H0GRD4-F1
#
_cell.length_a   1.000
_cell.length_b   1.000
_cell.length_c   1.000
_cell.angle_alpha   90.00
_cell.angle_beta   90.00
_cell.angle_gamma   90.00
#
_symmetry.space_group_name_H-M   'P 1'
#
loop_
_entity.id
_entity.type
_entity.pdbx_description
1 polymer ?
#
loop_
_entity_poly.entity_id
_entity_poly.type
_entity_poly.pdbx_seq_one_letter_code
_entity_poly.pdbx_strand_id
1 'polypeptide(L)'
;MHFAPGSSRYYGADVTTASVMECQKQLIQEGYHNFVPVPFKVGTPETVLNVITEPIDLFLCVYVFCVFPTKAYGSRVLDIAYKMLKPGGQAFIEIRYADHTPISKPHRWGYAQNMPHMVTYRIEEFWENAIKCGFEPQLVTLEIEQEVRMGRRYAYYLLTKPA
;
A
#
# COMPACT_ATOMS: atom_id res chain seq x y z
N MET A 1 12.68 -18.29 -7.10
CA MET A 1 11.84 -17.10 -6.79
C MET A 1 12.54 -15.89 -7.40
N HIS A 2 11.88 -15.07 -8.22
CA HIS A 2 12.46 -13.82 -8.73
C HIS A 2 11.90 -12.66 -7.90
N PHE A 3 12.74 -12.01 -7.10
CA PHE A 3 12.35 -10.82 -6.34
C PHE A 3 12.71 -9.57 -7.14
N ALA A 4 11.69 -8.88 -7.66
CA ALA A 4 11.81 -7.62 -8.41
C ALA A 4 12.98 -7.58 -9.44
N PRO A 5 13.04 -8.53 -10.40
CA PRO A 5 14.11 -8.58 -11.39
C PRO A 5 14.17 -7.27 -12.18
N GLY A 6 15.35 -6.67 -12.25
CA GLY A 6 15.57 -5.39 -12.94
C GLY A 6 15.45 -4.13 -12.07
N SER A 7 15.06 -4.26 -10.80
CA SER A 7 15.12 -3.14 -9.86
C SER A 7 16.56 -2.86 -9.43
N SER A 8 17.03 -1.62 -9.57
CA SER A 8 18.32 -1.19 -9.03
C SER A 8 18.28 -1.07 -7.50
N ARG A 9 17.08 -0.82 -6.94
CA ARG A 9 16.82 -0.69 -5.51
C ARG A 9 15.36 -1.05 -5.20
N TYR A 10 15.15 -1.72 -4.06
CA TYR A 10 13.83 -2.06 -3.55
C TYR A 10 13.71 -1.61 -2.10
N TYR A 11 12.81 -0.66 -1.81
CA TYR A 11 12.56 -0.21 -0.44
C TYR A 11 11.42 -1.02 0.18
N GLY A 12 11.67 -1.65 1.33
CA GLY A 12 10.63 -2.33 2.10
C GLY A 12 10.28 -1.56 3.36
N ALA A 13 9.09 -0.97 3.42
CA ALA A 13 8.64 -0.17 4.55
C ALA A 13 7.63 -0.93 5.41
N ASP A 14 7.86 -0.98 6.73
CA ASP A 14 6.95 -1.59 7.70
C ASP A 14 7.05 -0.86 9.06
N VAL A 15 5.98 -0.94 9.85
CA VAL A 15 5.97 -0.43 11.24
C VAL A 15 6.72 -1.37 12.20
N THR A 16 6.92 -2.61 11.79
CA THR A 16 7.58 -3.67 12.54
C THR A 16 9.02 -3.79 12.07
N THR A 17 9.96 -3.18 12.81
CA THR A 17 11.38 -3.25 12.47
C THR A 17 11.88 -4.68 12.29
N ALA A 18 11.42 -5.62 13.13
CA ALA A 18 11.83 -7.02 13.01
C ALA A 18 11.44 -7.64 11.64
N SER A 19 10.28 -7.28 11.09
CA SER A 19 9.79 -7.80 9.80
C SER A 19 10.68 -7.37 8.63
N VAL A 20 11.02 -6.08 8.55
CA VAL A 20 11.86 -5.57 7.44
C VAL A 20 13.32 -6.03 7.56
N MET A 21 13.83 -6.20 8.77
CA MET A 21 15.18 -6.74 8.98
C MET A 21 15.26 -8.24 8.63
N GLU A 22 14.25 -9.03 9.01
CA GLU A 22 14.20 -10.44 8.63
C GLU A 22 14.00 -10.61 7.12
N CYS A 23 13.17 -9.78 6.48
CA CYS A 23 13.03 -9.75 5.03
C CYS A 23 14.37 -9.47 4.33
N GLN A 24 15.12 -8.44 4.78
CA GLN A 24 16.44 -8.14 4.25
C GLN A 24 17.39 -9.34 4.39
N LYS A 25 17.42 -9.98 5.56
CA LYS A 25 18.26 -11.14 5.82
C LYS A 25 17.95 -12.30 4.87
N GLN A 26 16.67 -12.64 4.68
CA GLN A 26 16.26 -13.70 3.75
C GLN A 26 16.61 -13.37 2.30
N LEU A 27 16.39 -12.13 1.87
CA LEU A 27 16.75 -11.69 0.52
C LEU A 27 18.25 -11.78 0.26
N ILE A 28 19.09 -11.39 1.24
CA ILE A 28 20.54 -11.54 1.15
C ILE A 28 20.95 -13.01 1.04
N GLN A 29 20.30 -13.92 1.81
CA GLN A 29 20.57 -15.36 1.74
C GLN A 29 20.24 -15.95 0.36
N GLU A 30 19.25 -15.39 -0.33
CA GLU A 30 18.85 -15.76 -1.69
C GLU A 30 19.65 -15.00 -2.79
N GLY A 31 20.67 -14.22 -2.41
CA GLY A 31 21.56 -13.50 -3.34
C GLY A 31 21.04 -12.13 -3.82
N TYR A 32 20.01 -11.58 -3.17
CA TYR A 32 19.47 -10.25 -3.47
C TYR A 32 20.03 -9.20 -2.52
N HIS A 33 20.74 -8.21 -3.06
CA HIS A 33 21.44 -7.18 -2.28
C HIS A 33 20.89 -5.75 -2.45
N ASN A 34 19.85 -5.60 -3.27
CA ASN A 34 19.24 -4.31 -3.61
C ASN A 34 18.08 -3.91 -2.68
N PHE A 35 17.76 -4.71 -1.65
CA PHE A 35 16.71 -4.42 -0.68
C PHE A 35 17.19 -3.48 0.42
N VAL A 36 16.41 -2.43 0.68
CA VAL A 36 16.65 -1.42 1.71
C VAL A 36 15.48 -1.45 2.71
N PRO A 37 15.70 -1.87 3.96
CA PRO A 37 14.66 -1.85 4.98
C PRO A 37 14.39 -0.41 5.44
N VAL A 38 13.11 -0.04 5.56
CA VAL A 38 12.66 1.29 5.96
C VAL A 38 11.65 1.15 7.12
N PRO A 39 12.12 0.94 8.35
CA PRO A 39 11.23 0.92 9.51
C PRO A 39 10.65 2.32 9.78
N PHE A 40 9.37 2.39 10.13
CA PHE A 40 8.72 3.65 10.52
C PHE A 40 7.78 3.47 11.71
N LYS A 41 7.29 4.58 12.28
CA LYS A 41 6.32 4.54 13.38
C LYS A 41 4.91 4.76 12.85
N VAL A 42 3.93 4.00 13.35
CA VAL A 42 2.51 4.11 12.98
C VAL A 42 2.00 5.56 13.07
N GLY A 43 2.40 6.34 14.06
CA GLY A 43 1.91 7.73 14.19
C GLY A 43 2.46 8.71 13.14
N THR A 44 3.60 8.39 12.53
CA THR A 44 4.39 9.31 11.70
C THR A 44 4.89 8.60 10.42
N PRO A 45 4.00 8.06 9.56
CA PRO A 45 4.41 7.42 8.31
C PRO A 45 5.23 8.35 7.40
N GLU A 46 5.06 9.66 7.47
CA GLU A 46 5.77 10.64 6.64
C GLU A 46 7.29 10.63 6.85
N THR A 47 7.77 10.07 7.96
CA THR A 47 9.23 9.96 8.21
C THR A 47 9.95 9.13 7.16
N VAL A 48 9.24 8.29 6.40
CA VAL A 48 9.83 7.54 5.27
C VAL A 48 10.37 8.48 4.18
N LEU A 49 9.81 9.68 4.01
CA LEU A 49 10.27 10.69 3.05
C LEU A 49 11.68 11.22 3.39
N ASN A 50 12.09 11.12 4.65
CA ASN A 50 13.45 11.51 5.07
C ASN A 50 14.49 10.42 4.77
N VAL A 51 14.04 9.19 4.53
CA VAL A 51 14.90 8.02 4.28
C VAL A 51 14.99 7.73 2.79
N ILE A 52 13.87 7.86 2.08
CA ILE A 52 13.77 7.61 0.64
C ILE A 52 13.81 8.97 -0.06
N THR A 53 15.03 9.46 -0.30
CA THR A 53 15.28 10.78 -0.88
C THR A 53 15.25 10.79 -2.40
N GLU A 54 15.57 9.65 -3.02
CA GLU A 54 15.52 9.48 -4.46
C GLU A 54 14.09 9.13 -4.90
N PRO A 55 13.56 9.77 -5.95
CA PRO A 55 12.26 9.42 -6.51
C PRO A 55 12.21 7.95 -6.95
N ILE A 56 11.07 7.30 -6.73
CA ILE A 56 10.83 5.91 -7.13
C ILE A 56 10.00 5.84 -8.42
N ASP A 57 10.16 4.74 -9.16
CA ASP A 57 9.39 4.46 -10.37
C ASP A 57 8.02 3.83 -10.08
N LEU A 58 7.96 3.03 -9.01
CA LEU A 58 6.80 2.21 -8.65
C LEU A 58 6.59 2.19 -7.14
N PHE A 59 5.37 2.48 -6.70
CA PHE A 59 4.89 2.29 -5.34
C PHE A 59 3.93 1.10 -5.29
N LEU A 60 4.24 0.07 -4.51
CA LEU A 60 3.41 -1.13 -4.37
C LEU A 60 2.83 -1.22 -2.95
N CYS A 61 1.51 -1.31 -2.83
CA CYS A 61 0.84 -1.41 -1.53
C CYS A 61 -0.34 -2.37 -1.60
N VAL A 62 -0.08 -3.63 -1.24
CA VAL A 62 -1.06 -4.72 -1.26
C VAL A 62 -1.35 -5.21 0.15
N TYR A 63 -2.61 -5.48 0.45
CA TYR A 63 -3.11 -5.93 1.76
C TYR A 63 -2.79 -5.01 2.96
N VAL A 64 -2.51 -3.71 2.73
CA VAL A 64 -2.19 -2.76 3.81
C VAL A 64 -3.31 -1.75 4.07
N PHE A 65 -3.97 -1.22 3.02
CA PHE A 65 -4.99 -0.17 3.22
C PHE A 65 -6.19 -0.60 4.07
N CYS A 66 -6.52 -1.88 4.06
CA CYS A 66 -7.64 -2.45 4.82
C CYS A 66 -7.37 -2.54 6.34
N VAL A 67 -6.09 -2.52 6.75
CA VAL A 67 -5.68 -2.61 8.15
C VAL A 67 -5.34 -1.25 8.77
N PHE A 68 -5.38 -0.17 7.99
CA PHE A 68 -5.16 1.17 8.50
C PHE A 68 -6.19 1.56 9.57
N PRO A 69 -5.81 2.41 10.54
CA PRO A 69 -6.70 2.79 11.63
C PRO A 69 -7.89 3.64 11.14
N THR A 70 -7.69 4.44 10.08
CA THR A 70 -8.71 5.32 9.52
C THR A 70 -8.49 5.56 8.03
N LYS A 71 -9.53 6.03 7.32
CA LYS A 71 -9.40 6.53 5.95
C LYS A 71 -8.46 7.74 5.84
N ALA A 72 -8.46 8.61 6.84
CA ALA A 72 -7.54 9.76 6.89
C ALA A 72 -6.08 9.33 6.94
N TYR A 73 -5.79 8.22 7.62
CA TYR A 73 -4.47 7.59 7.56
C TYR A 73 -4.14 7.09 6.15
N GLY A 74 -5.09 6.44 5.48
CA GLY A 74 -4.96 6.05 4.07
C GLY A 74 -4.66 7.23 3.15
N SER A 75 -5.31 8.38 3.36
CA SER A 75 -5.02 9.62 2.60
C SER A 75 -3.60 10.13 2.82
N ARG A 76 -3.07 10.05 4.05
CA ARG A 76 -1.66 10.39 4.34
C ARG A 76 -0.70 9.48 3.60
N VAL A 77 -0.98 8.17 3.58
CA VAL A 77 -0.15 7.20 2.83
C VAL A 77 -0.22 7.42 1.32
N LEU A 78 -1.40 7.78 0.81
CA LEU A 78 -1.56 8.13 -0.61
C LEU A 78 -0.75 9.37 -1.00
N ASP A 79 -0.73 10.40 -0.15
CA ASP A 79 0.09 11.60 -0.32
C ASP A 79 1.60 11.28 -0.27
N ILE A 80 2.03 10.40 0.64
CA ILE A 80 3.41 9.90 0.69
C ILE A 80 3.77 9.20 -0.63
N ALA A 81 2.92 8.29 -1.12
CA ALA A 81 3.15 7.60 -2.38
C ALA A 81 3.31 8.58 -3.55
N TYR A 82 2.44 9.60 -3.63
CA TYR A 82 2.52 10.65 -4.66
C TYR A 82 3.84 11.43 -4.57
N LYS A 83 4.27 11.81 -3.37
CA LYS A 83 5.51 12.57 -3.15
C LYS A 83 6.76 11.76 -3.50
N MET A 84 6.76 10.46 -3.24
CA MET A 84 7.90 9.58 -3.52
C MET A 84 8.06 9.28 -5.02
N LEU A 85 6.96 9.25 -5.78
CA LEU A 85 7.03 8.91 -7.20
C LEU A 85 7.69 10.02 -8.02
N LYS A 86 8.50 9.62 -9.01
CA LYS A 86 8.92 10.53 -10.08
C LYS A 86 7.72 10.88 -11.00
N PRO A 87 7.79 11.96 -11.79
CA PRO A 87 6.83 12.20 -12.85
C PRO A 87 6.75 11.00 -13.82
N GLY A 88 5.54 10.58 -14.16
CA GLY A 88 5.27 9.34 -14.91
C GLY A 88 5.40 8.04 -14.10
N GLY A 89 5.82 8.11 -12.82
CA GLY A 89 5.85 6.95 -11.92
C GLY A 89 4.45 6.46 -11.56
N GLN A 90 4.35 5.20 -11.15
CA GLN A 90 3.07 4.54 -10.91
C GLN A 90 2.90 4.07 -9.47
N ALA A 91 1.67 4.10 -8.96
CA ALA A 91 1.28 3.41 -7.74
C ALA A 91 0.31 2.27 -8.08
N PHE A 92 0.60 1.07 -7.57
CA PHE A 92 -0.29 -0.07 -7.59
C PHE A 92 -0.78 -0.33 -6.16
N ILE A 93 -2.06 -0.04 -5.92
CA ILE A 93 -2.64 -0.04 -4.57
C ILE A 93 -3.86 -0.94 -4.54
N GLU A 94 -3.86 -1.89 -3.59
CA GLU A 94 -5.02 -2.69 -3.25
C GLU A 94 -5.77 -2.05 -2.07
N ILE A 95 -7.08 -1.95 -2.21
CA ILE A 95 -7.98 -1.61 -1.11
C ILE A 95 -9.03 -2.69 -0.93
N ARG A 96 -9.63 -2.73 0.25
CA ARG A 96 -10.89 -3.45 0.46
C ARG A 96 -12.05 -2.50 0.22
N TYR A 97 -13.02 -2.90 -0.60
CA TYR A 97 -14.16 -2.06 -0.94
C TYR A 97 -15.46 -2.47 -0.21
N ALA A 98 -16.34 -1.50 -0.02
CA ALA A 98 -17.68 -1.67 0.51
C ALA A 98 -18.71 -1.73 -0.63
N ASP A 99 -19.69 -2.62 -0.51
CA ASP A 99 -20.78 -2.84 -1.47
C ASP A 99 -22.16 -2.44 -0.90
N HIS A 100 -22.15 -1.56 0.11
CA HIS A 100 -23.31 -1.13 0.91
C HIS A 100 -23.96 -2.19 1.81
N THR A 101 -23.53 -3.46 1.77
CA THR A 101 -24.01 -4.47 2.71
C THR A 101 -23.43 -4.24 4.12
N PRO A 102 -24.14 -4.63 5.20
CA PRO A 102 -23.61 -4.50 6.56
C PRO A 102 -22.26 -5.21 6.77
N ILE A 103 -22.07 -6.36 6.11
CA ILE A 103 -20.83 -7.16 6.20
C ILE A 103 -19.64 -6.56 5.42
N SER A 104 -19.87 -5.54 4.58
CA SER A 104 -18.80 -4.83 3.87
C SER A 104 -18.34 -3.56 4.60
N LYS A 105 -19.00 -3.19 5.69
CA LYS A 105 -18.68 -1.99 6.46
C LYS A 105 -17.46 -2.23 7.35
N PRO A 106 -16.72 -1.16 7.71
CA PRO A 106 -15.59 -1.31 8.60
C PRO A 106 -16.04 -1.74 10.01
N HIS A 107 -15.34 -2.72 10.57
CA HIS A 107 -15.54 -3.21 11.93
C HIS A 107 -14.47 -2.60 12.84
N ARG A 108 -14.83 -1.56 13.60
CA ARG A 108 -13.89 -0.77 14.42
C ARG A 108 -13.63 -1.33 15.82
N TRP A 109 -14.20 -2.49 16.15
CA TRP A 109 -14.11 -3.12 17.47
C TRP A 109 -13.34 -4.44 17.37
N GLY A 110 -12.54 -4.75 18.39
CA GLY A 110 -11.76 -6.00 18.42
C GLY A 110 -10.65 -6.03 17.36
N TYR A 111 -9.74 -5.04 17.37
CA TYR A 111 -8.65 -4.88 16.40
C TYR A 111 -7.88 -6.19 16.11
N ALA A 112 -7.55 -6.97 17.15
CA ALA A 112 -6.85 -8.23 17.01
C ALA A 112 -7.65 -9.33 16.27
N GLN A 113 -8.99 -9.23 16.27
CA GLN A 113 -9.89 -10.23 15.66
C GLN A 113 -10.45 -9.76 14.30
N ASN A 114 -10.51 -8.45 14.04
CA ASN A 114 -11.11 -7.84 12.85
C ASN A 114 -10.14 -6.99 12.02
N MET A 115 -8.83 -7.22 12.17
CA MET A 115 -7.76 -6.42 11.56
C MET A 115 -7.95 -6.12 10.06
N PRO A 116 -8.34 -7.07 9.18
CA PRO A 116 -8.55 -6.79 7.75
C PRO A 116 -9.89 -6.11 7.42
N HIS A 117 -10.67 -5.70 8.42
CA HIS A 117 -11.94 -5.00 8.29
C HIS A 117 -11.91 -3.61 8.93
N MET A 118 -10.74 -3.08 9.29
CA MET A 118 -10.65 -1.79 9.97
C MET A 118 -11.09 -0.62 9.07
N VAL A 119 -10.73 -0.69 7.79
CA VAL A 119 -11.13 0.31 6.80
C VAL A 119 -11.59 -0.37 5.51
N THR A 120 -12.73 0.09 5.01
CA THR A 120 -13.20 -0.18 3.64
C THR A 120 -13.54 1.13 2.96
N TYR A 121 -13.33 1.20 1.64
CA TYR A 121 -13.65 2.38 0.83
C TYR A 121 -14.80 2.07 -0.12
N ARG A 122 -15.57 3.08 -0.53
CA ARG A 122 -16.29 2.91 -1.80
C ARG A 122 -15.27 2.99 -2.94
N ILE A 123 -15.59 2.38 -4.08
CA ILE A 123 -14.68 2.33 -5.23
C ILE A 123 -14.43 3.76 -5.75
N GLU A 124 -15.51 4.47 -6.04
CA GLU A 124 -15.51 5.87 -6.47
C GLU A 124 -14.85 6.81 -5.46
N GLU A 125 -15.00 6.54 -4.16
CA GLU A 125 -14.38 7.37 -3.11
C GLU A 125 -12.85 7.28 -3.15
N PHE A 126 -12.28 6.08 -3.33
CA PHE A 126 -10.83 5.93 -3.42
C PHE A 126 -10.29 6.56 -4.71
N TRP A 127 -11.02 6.39 -5.82
CA TRP A 127 -10.70 7.03 -7.10
C TRP A 127 -10.65 8.57 -6.98
N GLU A 128 -11.67 9.18 -6.38
CA GLU A 128 -11.72 10.62 -6.13
C GLU A 128 -10.60 11.09 -5.19
N ASN A 129 -10.28 10.31 -4.17
CA ASN A 129 -9.19 10.63 -3.25
C ASN A 129 -7.82 10.60 -3.96
N ALA A 130 -7.61 9.66 -4.89
CA ALA A 130 -6.41 9.63 -5.73
C ALA A 130 -6.29 10.87 -6.60
N ILE A 131 -7.38 11.29 -7.25
CA ILE A 131 -7.41 12.54 -8.04
C ILE A 131 -7.10 13.75 -7.16
N LYS A 132 -7.72 13.86 -5.98
CA LYS A 132 -7.46 14.96 -5.03
C LYS A 132 -6.02 14.99 -4.54
N CYS A 133 -5.36 13.83 -4.50
CA CYS A 133 -3.95 13.70 -4.14
C CYS A 133 -2.99 14.11 -5.28
N GLY A 134 -3.51 14.30 -6.50
CA GLY A 134 -2.73 14.66 -7.68
C GLY A 134 -2.44 13.49 -8.64
N PHE A 135 -2.92 12.28 -8.35
CA PHE A 135 -2.78 11.16 -9.27
C PHE A 135 -3.77 11.24 -10.44
N GLU A 136 -3.39 10.62 -11.56
CA GLU A 136 -4.28 10.22 -12.65
C GLU A 136 -4.58 8.72 -12.55
N PRO A 137 -5.79 8.32 -12.13
CA PRO A 137 -6.15 6.90 -12.11
C PRO A 137 -6.27 6.34 -13.53
N GLN A 138 -5.63 5.20 -13.77
CA GLN A 138 -5.55 4.56 -15.09
C GLN A 138 -6.48 3.35 -15.20
N LEU A 139 -6.60 2.58 -14.11
CA LEU A 139 -7.34 1.32 -14.06
C LEU A 139 -7.88 1.10 -12.66
N VAL A 140 -9.06 0.47 -12.60
CA VAL A 140 -9.52 -0.25 -11.42
C VAL A 140 -9.98 -1.66 -11.82
N THR A 141 -9.48 -2.68 -11.13
CA THR A 141 -9.93 -4.07 -11.27
C THR A 141 -10.52 -4.54 -9.95
N LEU A 142 -11.67 -5.23 -9.99
CA LEU A 142 -12.37 -5.72 -8.81
C LEU A 142 -12.22 -7.23 -8.70
N GLU A 143 -11.83 -7.70 -7.53
CA GLU A 143 -11.79 -9.11 -7.18
C GLU A 143 -12.73 -9.38 -6.01
N ILE A 144 -13.83 -10.08 -6.32
CA ILE A 144 -14.83 -10.43 -5.30
C ILE A 144 -14.26 -11.51 -4.37
N GLU A 145 -13.53 -12.48 -4.90
CA GLU A 145 -12.86 -13.56 -4.17
C GLU A 145 -11.41 -13.68 -4.66
N GLN A 146 -10.47 -13.77 -3.74
CA GLN A 146 -9.07 -14.06 -4.03
C GLN A 146 -8.81 -15.56 -3.90
N GLU A 147 -7.90 -16.09 -4.73
CA GLU A 147 -7.46 -17.49 -4.65
C GLU A 147 -6.83 -17.81 -3.29
N VAL A 148 -6.08 -16.87 -2.75
CA VAL A 148 -5.61 -16.92 -1.36
C VAL A 148 -6.78 -16.45 -0.48
N ARG A 149 -7.19 -17.26 0.51
CA ARG A 149 -8.31 -16.96 1.44
C ARG A 149 -8.02 -15.79 2.41
N MET A 150 -7.54 -14.66 1.89
CA MET A 150 -7.24 -13.44 2.62
C MET A 150 -8.46 -12.52 2.72
N GLY A 151 -9.54 -12.82 1.99
CA GLY A 151 -10.82 -12.15 2.15
C GLY A 151 -11.63 -12.10 0.87
N ARG A 152 -12.51 -11.10 0.81
CA ARG A 152 -13.43 -10.83 -0.28
C ARG A 152 -13.51 -9.32 -0.49
N ARG A 153 -13.79 -8.91 -1.72
CA ARG A 153 -14.06 -7.52 -2.15
C ARG A 153 -12.81 -6.64 -2.10
N TYR A 154 -11.85 -6.98 -2.94
CA TYR A 154 -10.66 -6.18 -3.17
C TYR A 154 -10.77 -5.41 -4.48
N ALA A 155 -10.20 -4.21 -4.48
CA ALA A 155 -10.08 -3.39 -5.67
C ALA A 155 -8.62 -2.96 -5.83
N TYR A 156 -8.08 -3.20 -7.01
CA TYR A 156 -6.72 -2.87 -7.39
C TYR A 156 -6.72 -1.63 -8.28
N TYR A 157 -5.98 -0.62 -7.87
CA TYR A 157 -5.84 0.64 -8.59
C TYR A 157 -4.45 0.74 -9.18
N LEU A 158 -4.39 1.08 -10.46
CA LEU A 158 -3.18 1.63 -11.08
C LEU A 158 -3.34 3.13 -11.19
N LEU A 159 -2.46 3.87 -10.54
CA LEU A 159 -2.44 5.33 -10.50
C LEU A 159 -1.13 5.83 -11.10
N THR A 160 -1.17 6.89 -11.90
CA THR A 160 0.03 7.52 -12.47
C THR A 160 0.22 8.90 -11.86
N LYS A 161 1.46 9.25 -11.49
CA LYS A 161 1.83 10.63 -11.22
C LYS A 161 2.03 11.36 -12.55
N PRO A 162 1.30 12.45 -12.84
CA PRO A 162 1.46 13.19 -14.10
C PRO A 162 2.92 13.64 -14.34
N ALA A 163 3.27 13.80 -15.61
CA ALA A 163 4.58 14.26 -16.06
C ALA A 163 4.86 15.73 -15.73
#